data_AF-A0A442GMY4-F1
#
_entry.id   AF-A0A442GMY4-F1
#
_cell.length_a   1.000
_cell.length_b   1.000
_cell.length_c   1.000
_cell.angle_alpha   90.00
_cell.angle_beta   90.00
_cell.angle_gamma   90.00
#
_symmetry.space_group_name_H-M   'P 1'
#
loop_
_entity.id
_entity.type
_entity.pdbx_description
1 polymer ?
#
loop_
_entity_poly.entity_id
_entity_poly.type
_entity_poly.pdbx_seq_one_letter_code
_entity_poly.pdbx_strand_id
1 'polypeptide(L)' 'MQRAYVGIHHRFSLKYFDYYVADLAWREDNRRKSNGQLTALVLFAAMLNPTSRNFCGYWQGNSPPDPDFEDFDRPFAPD' A
#
# COMPACT_ATOMS: atom_id res chain seq x y z
N MET A 1 6.26 -6.27 10.21
CA MET A 1 6.57 -6.24 8.75
C MET A 1 7.45 -7.42 8.31
N GLN A 2 8.52 -7.76 9.02
CA GLN A 2 9.43 -8.87 8.65
C GLN A 2 8.74 -10.23 8.46
N ARG A 3 7.75 -10.59 9.30
CA ARG A 3 6.96 -11.84 9.14
C ARG A 3 6.04 -11.86 7.92
N ALA A 4 5.53 -10.71 7.49
CA ALA A 4 4.69 -10.60 6.29
C ALA A 4 5.55 -10.67 5.01
N TYR A 5 6.75 -10.09 5.04
CA TYR A 5 7.70 -10.15 3.93
C TYR A 5 8.23 -11.58 3.69
N VAL A 6 8.59 -12.30 4.76
CA VAL A 6 9.13 -13.67 4.67
C VAL A 6 8.08 -14.69 4.20
N GLY A 7 6.79 -14.45 4.43
CA GLY A 7 5.71 -15.39 4.08
C GLY A 7 5.10 -15.20 2.69
N ILE A 8 5.40 -14.09 1.99
CA ILE A 8 4.79 -13.77 0.71
C ILE A 8 5.81 -14.04 -0.41
N HIS A 9 5.70 -15.20 -1.06
CA HIS A 9 6.40 -15.49 -2.32
C HIS A 9 5.91 -14.63 -3.51
N HIS A 10 4.88 -13.81 -3.30
CA HIS A 10 4.37 -12.86 -4.28
C HIS A 10 5.20 -11.57 -4.23
N ARG A 11 6.11 -11.40 -5.19
CA ARG A 11 6.94 -10.18 -5.31
C ARG A 11 6.03 -8.99 -5.64
N PHE A 12 5.65 -8.23 -4.63
CA PHE A 12 4.89 -6.99 -4.82
C PHE A 12 5.85 -5.85 -5.22
N SER A 13 5.37 -4.95 -6.07
CA SER A 13 6.19 -3.84 -6.54
C SER A 13 6.45 -2.84 -5.40
N LEU A 14 7.71 -2.45 -5.23
CA LEU A 14 8.11 -1.42 -4.27
C LEU A 14 7.48 -0.06 -4.57
N LYS A 15 7.07 0.16 -5.81
CA LYS A 15 6.34 1.35 -6.29
C LYS A 15 5.11 1.72 -5.45
N TYR A 16 4.47 0.72 -4.85
CA TYR A 16 3.27 0.92 -4.02
C TYR A 16 3.46 0.36 -2.60
N PHE A 17 4.71 0.21 -2.16
CA PHE A 17 5.05 -0.42 -0.88
C PHE A 17 4.29 0.23 0.28
N ASP A 18 4.30 1.56 0.37
CA ASP A 18 3.64 2.31 1.45
C ASP A 18 2.13 2.05 1.49
N TYR A 19 1.48 1.93 0.34
CA TYR A 19 0.05 1.60 0.27
C TYR A 19 -0.23 0.18 0.74
N TYR A 20 0.63 -0.77 0.39
CA TYR A 20 0.51 -2.14 0.89
C TYR A 20 0.73 -2.22 2.40
N VAL A 21 1.70 -1.48 2.94
CA VAL A 21 1.93 -1.40 4.39
C VAL A 21 0.73 -0.80 5.11
N ALA A 22 0.16 0.29 4.58
CA ALA A 22 -1.02 0.92 5.14
C ALA A 22 -2.26 0.00 5.12
N ASP A 23 -2.50 -0.69 4.02
CA ASP A 23 -3.59 -1.67 3.92
C ASP A 23 -3.41 -2.86 4.87
N LEU A 24 -2.18 -3.38 5.02
CA LEU A 24 -1.88 -4.43 5.99
C LEU A 24 -2.12 -3.97 7.43
N ALA A 25 -1.70 -2.76 7.79
CA ALA A 25 -1.98 -2.19 9.10
C ALA A 25 -3.50 -2.06 9.35
N TRP A 26 -4.23 -1.51 8.38
CA TRP A 26 -5.69 -1.38 8.46
C TRP A 26 -6.38 -2.75 8.60
N ARG A 27 -5.95 -3.77 7.85
CA ARG A 27 -6.50 -5.13 7.95
C ARG A 27 -6.24 -5.77 9.31
N GLU A 28 -5.05 -5.58 9.87
CA GLU A 28 -4.72 -6.09 11.20
C GLU A 28 -5.57 -5.42 12.28
N ASP A 29 -5.73 -4.10 12.24
CA ASP A 29 -6.59 -3.36 13.15
C ASP A 29 -8.06 -3.80 13.06
N ASN A 30 -8.50 -4.18 11.87
CA ASN A 30 -9.88 -4.59 11.60
C ASN A 30 -10.07 -6.12 11.54
N ARG A 31 -9.08 -6.93 11.94
CA ARG A 31 -9.08 -8.40 11.77
C ARG A 31 -10.24 -9.15 12.44
N ARG A 32 -10.92 -8.52 13.40
CA ARG A 32 -12.06 -9.09 14.14
C ARG A 32 -13.42 -8.72 13.53
N LYS A 33 -13.44 -7.85 12.51
CA LYS A 33 -14.67 -7.46 11.82
C LYS A 33 -15.04 -8.52 10.79
N SER A 34 -16.34 -8.70 10.56
CA SER A 34 -16.80 -9.56 9.47
C SER A 34 -16.47 -8.95 8.11
N ASN A 35 -16.39 -9.79 7.07
CA ASN A 35 -16.15 -9.30 5.71
C ASN A 35 -17.19 -8.26 5.28
N GLY A 36 -18.47 -8.44 5.66
CA GLY A 36 -19.52 -7.46 5.37
C GLY A 36 -19.26 -6.09 6.02
N GLN A 37 -18.76 -6.08 7.25
CA GLN A 37 -18.38 -4.83 7.94
C GLN A 37 -17.16 -4.17 7.29
N LEU A 38 -16.15 -4.96 6.89
CA LEU A 38 -14.99 -4.45 6.16
C LEU A 38 -15.40 -3.82 4.82
N THR A 39 -16.25 -4.50 4.06
CA THR A 39 -16.78 -3.97 2.78
C THR A 39 -17.53 -2.66 3.00
N ALA A 40 -18.39 -2.59 4.00
CA ALA A 40 -19.11 -1.36 4.33
C ALA A 40 -18.14 -0.22 4.70
N LEU A 41 -17.12 -0.49 5.52
CA LEU A 41 -16.11 0.50 5.90
C LEU A 41 -15.37 1.07 4.69
N VAL A 42 -14.90 0.21 3.79
CA VAL A 42 -14.19 0.64 2.57
C VAL A 42 -15.14 1.43 1.66
N LEU A 43 -16.39 1.00 1.50
CA LEU A 43 -17.39 1.70 0.70
C LEU A 43 -17.66 3.10 1.24
N PHE A 44 -17.91 3.23 2.54
CA PHE A 44 -18.14 4.54 3.16
C PHE A 44 -16.90 5.43 3.04
N ALA A 45 -15.70 4.89 3.24
CA ALA A 45 -14.47 5.65 3.06
C ALA A 45 -14.33 6.16 1.61
N ALA A 46 -14.67 5.34 0.61
CA ALA A 46 -14.62 5.75 -0.80
C ALA A 46 -15.66 6.82 -1.14
N MET A 47 -16.87 6.74 -0.56
CA MET A 47 -17.95 7.70 -0.83
C MET A 47 -17.77 9.05 -0.10
N LEU A 48 -17.15 9.04 1.08
CA LEU A 48 -16.98 10.25 1.89
C LEU A 48 -15.74 11.07 1.52
N ASN A 49 -14.78 10.47 0.82
CA ASN A 49 -13.54 11.14 0.45
C ASN A 49 -13.57 11.60 -1.02
N PRO A 50 -12.93 12.73 -1.33
CA PRO A 50 -12.75 13.16 -2.72
C PRO A 50 -11.89 12.15 -3.49
N THR A 51 -11.96 12.22 -4.82
CA THR A 51 -11.17 11.37 -5.71
C THR A 51 -9.68 11.41 -5.36
N SER A 52 -9.09 10.22 -5.15
CA SER A 52 -7.67 10.10 -4.79
C SER A 52 -6.77 10.55 -5.93
N ARG A 53 -5.84 11.47 -5.67
CA ARG A 53 -4.83 11.92 -6.65
C ARG A 53 -3.86 10.80 -7.05
N ASN A 54 -3.64 9.84 -6.16
CA ASN A 54 -2.66 8.78 -6.34
C ASN A 54 -3.22 7.57 -7.11
N PHE A 55 -4.53 7.32 -7.00
CA PHE A 55 -5.19 6.20 -7.67
C PHE A 55 -6.09 6.61 -8.84
N CYS A 56 -6.44 7.90 -8.96
CA CYS A 56 -7.19 8.39 -10.11
C CYS A 56 -6.41 8.11 -11.40
N GLY A 57 -7.09 7.54 -12.40
CA GLY A 57 -6.46 7.20 -13.68
C GLY A 57 -5.45 6.06 -13.62
N TYR A 58 -5.30 5.33 -12.51
CA TYR A 58 -4.38 4.19 -12.40
C TYR A 58 -4.56 3.19 -13.55
N TRP A 59 -5.82 2.82 -13.83
CA TRP A 59 -6.18 1.94 -14.93
C TRP A 59 -6.07 2.58 -16.32
N GLN A 60 -5.85 3.89 -16.39
CA GLN A 60 -5.57 4.65 -17.60
C GLN A 60 -4.06 4.88 -17.79
N GLY A 61 -3.21 4.34 -16.91
CA GLY A 61 -1.75 4.50 -16.95
C GLY A 61 -1.19 5.60 -16.05
N ASN A 62 -2.02 6.30 -15.26
CA ASN A 62 -1.54 7.26 -14.24
C ASN A 62 -1.00 6.49 -13.03
N SER A 63 0.26 6.08 -13.13
CA SER A 63 1.01 5.41 -12.07
C SER A 63 2.16 6.30 -11.61
N PRO A 64 2.62 6.21 -10.34
CA PRO A 64 3.85 6.85 -9.90
C PRO A 64 5.04 6.49 -10.82
N PRO A 65 6.14 7.25 -10.82
CA PRO A 65 7.38 6.76 -11.42
C PRO A 65 7.86 5.50 -10.69
N ASP A 66 8.64 4.68 -11.38
CA ASP A 66 9.30 3.56 -10.70
C ASP A 66 10.32 4.11 -9.69
N PRO A 67 10.43 3.49 -8.50
CA PRO A 67 11.37 3.96 -7.49
C PRO A 67 12.80 3.87 -8.03
N ASP A 68 13.59 4.91 -7.75
CA ASP A 68 15.02 4.90 -8.05
C ASP A 68 15.71 3.88 -7.13
N PHE A 69 16.26 2.83 -7.73
CA PHE A 69 16.95 1.76 -7.00
C PHE A 69 18.40 2.13 -6.67
N GLU A 70 18.95 3.22 -7.22
CA GLU A 70 20.35 3.61 -6.99
C GLU A 70 20.62 4.13 -5.56
N ASP A 71 19.58 4.44 -4.78
CA ASP A 71 19.73 4.94 -3.40
C ASP A 71 19.85 3.83 -2.34
N PHE A 72 19.42 2.59 -2.63
CA PHE A 72 19.48 1.49 -1.67
C PHE A 72 20.89 0.90 -1.49
N ASP A 73 21.75 1.05 -2.50
CA ASP A 73 23.15 0.59 -2.46
C ASP A 73 24.14 1.70 -2.06
N ARG A 74 23.66 2.95 -1.83
CA ARG A 74 24.54 4.00 -1.32
C ARG A 74 24.98 3.65 0.10
N PRO A 75 26.29 3.68 0.40
CA PRO A 75 26.75 3.53 1.76
C PRO A 75 26.06 4.59 2.61
N PHE A 76 25.51 4.20 3.76
CA PHE A 76 25.09 5.13 4.79
C PHE A 76 26.31 6.01 5.09
N ALA A 77 26.32 7.24 4.57
CA ALA A 77 27.38 8.18 4.85
C ALA A 77 27.30 8.46 6.36
N PRO A 78 28.36 8.17 7.14
CA PRO A 78 28.37 8.57 8.53
C PRO A 78 28.53 10.09 8.59
N ASP A 79 27.72 10.73 9.42
CA ASP A 79 27.75 12.15 9.78
C ASP A 79 29.15 12.62 10.22
#